data_AF-A0A561WR04-F1
#
_entry.id   AF-A0A561WR04-F1
#
_cell.length_a   1.000
_cell.length_b   1.000
_cell.length_c   1.000
_cell.angle_alpha   90.00
_cell.angle_beta   90.00
_cell.angle_gamma   90.00
#
_symmetry.space_group_name_H-M   'P 1'
#
loop_
_entity.id
_entity.type
_entity.pdbx_description
1 polymer ?
#
loop_
_entity_poly.entity_id
_entity_poly.type
_entity_poly.pdbx_seq_one_letter_code
_entity_poly.pdbx_strand_id
1 'polypeptide(L)'
;MRRGEVARAWPMIRRSCLDPVAKANGVGVSRQQSHGTWGTSTYTSFDPEGVSRLAPRLASGEAVVRPEWRRDSREGRRAMLVTVRDTVIVIGFVVLCVAGWLWFAVTR
;
A
#
# COMPACT_ATOMS: atom_id res chain seq x y z
N MET A 1 -1.16 10.11 11.48
CA MET A 1 -0.01 10.26 10.56
C MET A 1 -0.35 9.70 9.18
N ARG A 2 -0.01 10.38 8.09
CA ARG A 2 -0.29 9.92 6.71
C ARG A 2 0.77 8.91 6.24
N ARG A 3 0.40 8.03 5.30
CA ARG A 3 1.29 6.99 4.74
C ARG A 3 2.65 7.51 4.24
N GLY A 4 2.70 8.73 3.71
CA GLY A 4 3.94 9.37 3.26
C GLY A 4 4.87 9.80 4.40
N GLU A 5 4.32 10.21 5.54
CA GLU A 5 5.09 10.58 6.73
C GLU A 5 5.64 9.34 7.43
N VAL A 6 4.85 8.27 7.50
CA VAL A 6 5.31 6.96 8.00
C VAL A 6 6.45 6.41 7.13
N ALA A 7 6.36 6.56 5.81
CA ALA A 7 7.43 6.16 4.90
C ALA A 7 8.74 6.95 5.11
N ARG A 8 8.67 8.19 5.63
CA ARG A 8 9.86 8.96 6.01
C ARG A 8 10.42 8.49 7.34
N ALA A 9 9.55 8.14 8.30
CA ALA A 9 9.96 7.60 9.59
C ALA A 9 10.58 6.19 9.45
N TRP A 10 10.11 5.39 8.49
CA TRP A 10 10.57 4.02 8.25
C TRP A 10 11.17 3.86 6.83
N PRO A 11 12.32 4.48 6.53
CA PRO A 11 12.88 4.50 5.18
C PRO A 11 13.31 3.11 4.67
N MET A 12 13.60 2.19 5.59
CA MET A 12 14.01 0.80 5.30
C MET A 12 12.83 -0.09 4.90
N ILE A 13 11.58 0.35 5.13
CA ILE A 13 10.37 -0.43 4.84
C ILE A 13 9.73 0.05 3.55
N ARG A 14 9.22 -0.90 2.78
CA ARG A 14 8.49 -0.59 1.53
C ARG A 14 7.14 0.05 1.83
N ARG A 15 6.76 1.06 1.03
CA ARG A 15 5.47 1.77 1.16
C ARG A 15 4.25 0.84 1.09
N SER A 16 4.32 -0.22 0.29
CA SER A 16 3.25 -1.22 0.17
C SER A 16 3.15 -2.14 1.39
N CYS A 17 4.21 -2.22 2.20
CA CYS A 17 4.29 -3.09 3.38
C CYS A 17 4.13 -2.32 4.71
N LEU A 18 3.83 -1.02 4.67
CA LEU A 18 3.65 -0.21 5.88
C LEU A 18 2.47 -0.70 6.72
N ASP A 19 1.33 -1.01 6.09
CA ASP A 19 0.14 -1.55 6.76
C ASP A 19 0.42 -2.90 7.45
N PRO A 20 0.97 -3.93 6.77
CA PRO A 20 1.25 -5.21 7.44
C PRO A 20 2.33 -5.10 8.51
N VAL A 21 3.36 -4.25 8.34
CA VAL A 21 4.36 -4.01 9.39
C VAL A 21 3.73 -3.35 10.61
N ALA A 22 2.91 -2.32 10.38
CA ALA A 22 2.22 -1.61 11.45
C ALA A 22 1.32 -2.58 12.24
N LYS A 23 0.51 -3.38 11.53
CA LYS A 23 -0.35 -4.39 12.14
C LYS A 23 0.43 -5.47 12.90
N ALA A 24 1.55 -5.95 12.35
CA ALA A 24 2.38 -6.98 12.96
C ALA A 24 3.07 -6.50 14.25
N ASN A 25 3.33 -5.20 14.38
CA ASN A 25 4.00 -4.60 15.53
C ASN A 25 3.02 -3.82 16.44
N GLY A 26 1.71 -4.03 16.29
CA GLY A 26 0.68 -3.44 17.15
C GLY A 26 0.48 -1.92 16.98
N VAL A 27 0.94 -1.35 15.87
CA VAL A 27 0.67 0.06 15.53
C VAL A 27 -0.76 0.17 15.02
N GLY A 28 -1.53 1.09 15.61
CA GLY A 28 -2.90 1.36 15.20
C GLY A 28 -2.97 1.81 13.73
N VAL A 29 -3.69 1.05 12.90
CA VAL A 29 -3.98 1.39 11.51
C VAL A 29 -5.48 1.61 11.40
N SER A 30 -5.87 2.82 10.99
CA SER A 30 -7.26 3.13 10.72
C SER A 30 -7.45 3.38 9.23
N ARG A 31 -8.52 2.79 8.68
CA ARG A 31 -8.89 2.97 7.28
C ARG A 31 -10.13 3.84 7.25
N GLN A 32 -9.97 5.08 6.83
CA GLN A 32 -11.05 6.04 6.78
C GLN A 32 -11.56 6.13 5.35
N GLN A 33 -12.86 5.87 5.17
CA GLN A 33 -13.54 6.09 3.92
C GLN A 33 -14.28 7.42 4.01
N SER A 34 -14.04 8.29 3.05
CA SER A 34 -14.80 9.51 2.84
C SER A 34 -15.65 9.32 1.59
N HIS A 35 -16.97 9.44 1.73
CA HIS A 35 -17.88 9.50 0.60
C HIS A 35 -18.05 10.95 0.19
N GLY A 36 -17.62 11.29 -1.02
CA GLY A 36 -17.88 12.57 -1.65
C GLY A 36 -18.84 12.43 -2.84
N THR A 37 -19.29 13.56 -3.36
CA THR A 37 -20.19 13.66 -4.52
C THR A 37 -19.66 12.93 -5.76
N TRP A 38 -18.34 12.76 -5.87
CA TRP A 38 -17.64 12.13 -7.00
C TRP A 38 -17.12 10.72 -6.70
N GLY A 39 -17.53 10.12 -5.58
CA GLY A 39 -17.20 8.74 -5.22
C GLY A 39 -16.53 8.58 -3.85
N THR A 40 -16.10 7.35 -3.57
CA THR A 40 -15.51 6.95 -2.28
C THR A 40 -14.00 7.10 -2.31
N SER A 41 -13.46 7.99 -1.49
CA SER A 41 -12.01 8.09 -1.27
C SER A 41 -11.62 7.37 0.01
N THR A 42 -10.74 6.37 -0.13
CA THR A 42 -10.23 5.61 1.01
C THR A 42 -8.83 6.10 1.37
N TYR A 43 -8.63 6.56 2.60
CA TYR A 43 -7.32 6.95 3.10
C TYR A 43 -6.96 6.12 4.33
N THR A 44 -5.73 5.62 4.36
CA THR A 44 -5.17 4.95 5.54
C THR A 44 -4.46 5.98 6.42
N SER A 45 -4.87 6.05 7.69
CA SER A 45 -4.19 6.80 8.73
C SER A 45 -3.50 5.85 9.71
N PHE A 46 -2.31 6.25 10.17
CA PHE A 46 -1.49 5.50 11.12
C PHE A 46 -1.39 6.28 12.43
N ASP A 47 -1.37 5.55 13.53
CA ASP A 47 -1.15 6.11 14.86
C ASP A 47 0.28 6.69 14.98
N PRO A 48 0.42 8.01 15.20
CA PRO A 48 1.73 8.67 15.22
C PRO A 48 2.64 8.21 16.38
N GLU A 49 2.06 7.86 17.53
CA GLU A 49 2.84 7.37 18.68
C GLU A 49 3.41 5.97 18.42
N GLY A 50 2.57 5.05 17.92
CA GLY A 50 3.01 3.71 17.52
C GLY A 50 4.08 3.76 16.43
N VAL A 51 3.96 4.69 15.46
CA VAL A 51 4.96 4.87 14.40
C VAL A 51 6.31 5.33 14.95
N SER A 52 6.29 6.33 15.83
CA SER A 52 7.50 6.90 16.45
C SER A 52 8.18 5.90 17.39
N ARG A 53 7.41 5.12 18.14
CA ARG A 53 7.93 4.08 19.05
C ARG A 53 8.56 2.92 18.29
N LEU A 54 8.02 2.57 17.12
CA LEU A 54 8.56 1.48 16.32
C LEU A 54 9.79 1.87 15.50
N ALA A 55 9.94 3.14 15.11
CA ALA A 55 11.07 3.61 14.31
C ALA A 55 12.47 3.22 14.87
N PRO A 56 12.78 3.42 16.17
CA PRO A 56 14.06 2.98 16.73
C PRO A 56 14.19 1.46 16.85
N ARG A 57 13.09 0.73 17.12
CA ARG A 57 13.06 -0.75 17.13
C ARG A 57 13.31 -1.36 15.76
N LEU A 58 12.84 -0.67 14.73
CA LEU A 58 13.09 -0.99 13.33
C LEU A 58 14.56 -0.79 12.96
N ALA A 59 15.16 0.32 13.39
CA ALA A 59 16.55 0.65 13.14
C ALA A 59 17.52 -0.31 13.88
N SER A 60 17.16 -0.71 15.10
CA SER A 60 17.93 -1.69 15.91
C SER A 60 17.70 -3.14 15.50
N GLY A 61 16.72 -3.43 14.64
CA GLY A 61 16.39 -4.79 14.20
C GLY A 61 15.61 -5.61 15.24
N GLU A 62 15.15 -4.98 16.31
CA GLU A 62 14.35 -5.59 17.38
C GLU A 62 12.87 -5.76 16.97
N ALA A 63 12.40 -4.96 15.99
CA ALA A 63 11.05 -5.09 15.45
C ALA A 63 10.89 -6.34 14.58
N VAL A 64 9.72 -6.98 14.68
CA VAL A 64 9.37 -8.12 13.82
C VAL A 64 9.14 -7.62 12.41
N VAL A 65 10.15 -7.78 11.56
CA VAL A 65 10.12 -7.37 10.15
C VAL A 65 10.52 -8.55 9.28
N ARG A 66 9.58 -9.05 8.50
CA ARG A 66 9.87 -10.10 7.51
C ARG A 66 10.80 -9.54 6.43
N PRO A 67 11.76 -10.33 5.93
CA PRO A 67 12.74 -9.87 4.94
C PRO A 67 12.10 -9.34 3.65
N GLU A 68 10.93 -9.87 3.26
CA GLU A 68 10.14 -9.40 2.11
C GLU A 68 9.62 -7.95 2.22
N TRP A 69 9.51 -7.41 3.45
CA TRP A 69 9.01 -6.06 3.72
C TRP A 69 10.11 -5.00 3.69
N ARG A 70 11.37 -5.43 3.85
CA ARG A 70 12.54 -4.56 3.73
C ARG A 70 12.75 -4.16 2.28
N ARG A 71 13.02 -2.88 2.08
CA ARG A 71 13.33 -2.30 0.78
C ARG A 71 14.65 -2.81 0.21
N ASP A 72 15.61 -3.15 1.09
CA ASP A 72 16.95 -3.58 0.72
C ASP A 72 17.06 -5.06 0.30
N SER A 73 16.04 -5.88 0.58
CA SER A 73 16.02 -7.29 0.14
C SER A 73 15.73 -7.41 -1.37
N ARG A 74 16.45 -8.33 -2.04
CA ARG A 74 16.19 -8.73 -3.44
C ARG A 74 14.79 -9.34 -3.61
N GLU A 75 14.27 -10.08 -2.62
CA GLU A 75 12.89 -10.57 -2.62
C GLU A 75 11.87 -9.42 -2.64
N GLY A 76 12.12 -8.35 -1.88
CA GLY A 76 11.29 -7.14 -1.89
C GLY A 76 11.21 -6.55 -3.31
N ARG A 77 12.34 -6.45 -4.01
CA ARG A 77 12.37 -5.93 -5.39
C ARG A 77 11.54 -6.77 -6.37
N ARG A 78 11.59 -8.10 -6.25
CA ARG A 78 10.80 -9.03 -7.10
C ARG A 78 9.29 -8.92 -6.83
N ALA A 79 8.88 -8.78 -5.57
CA ALA A 79 7.46 -8.58 -5.24
C ALA A 79 6.89 -7.26 -5.81
N MET A 80 7.72 -6.23 -6.07
CA MET A 80 7.29 -5.01 -6.78
C MET A 80 6.83 -5.31 -8.20
N LEU A 81 7.66 -6.04 -8.93
CA LEU A 81 7.41 -6.32 -10.34
C LEU A 81 6.14 -7.14 -10.50
N VAL A 82 5.90 -8.09 -9.59
CA VAL A 82 4.66 -8.89 -9.60
C VAL A 82 3.43 -8.01 -9.33
N THR A 83 3.47 -7.15 -8.31
CA THR A 83 2.31 -6.31 -7.94
C THR A 83 1.99 -5.26 -8.99
N VAL A 84 3.01 -4.61 -9.56
CA VAL A 84 2.84 -3.63 -10.64
C VAL A 84 2.31 -4.32 -11.89
N ARG A 85 2.83 -5.50 -12.24
CA ARG A 85 2.36 -6.28 -13.38
C ARG A 85 0.89 -6.68 -13.22
N ASP A 86 0.50 -7.14 -12.04
CA ASP A 86 -0.89 -7.54 -11.74
C ASP A 86 -1.85 -6.35 -11.86
N THR A 87 -1.48 -5.20 -11.27
CA THR A 87 -2.28 -3.96 -11.36
C THR A 87 -2.43 -3.47 -12.80
N VAL A 88 -1.37 -3.55 -13.61
CA VAL A 88 -1.41 -3.15 -15.03
C VAL A 88 -2.30 -4.10 -15.84
N ILE A 89 -2.24 -5.41 -15.58
CA ILE A 89 -3.12 -6.39 -16.23
C ILE A 89 -4.58 -6.11 -15.90
N VAL A 90 -4.92 -5.85 -14.63
CA VAL A 90 -6.28 -5.54 -14.20
C VAL A 90 -6.78 -4.25 -14.86
N ILE A 91 -5.97 -3.18 -14.85
CA ILE A 91 -6.35 -1.90 -15.50
C ILE A 91 -6.56 -2.11 -17.01
N GLY A 92 -5.65 -2.82 -17.68
CA GLY A 92 -5.78 -3.12 -19.11
C GLY A 92 -7.05 -3.90 -19.44
N PHE A 93 -7.40 -4.89 -18.61
CA PHE A 93 -8.62 -5.68 -18.77
C PHE A 93 -9.88 -4.83 -18.60
N VAL A 94 -9.92 -3.95 -17.57
CA VAL A 94 -11.06 -3.04 -17.35
C VAL A 94 -11.26 -2.10 -18.54
N VAL A 95 -10.17 -1.53 -19.08
CA VAL A 95 -10.24 -0.64 -20.27
C VAL A 95 -10.78 -1.40 -21.49
N LEU A 96 -10.35 -2.64 -21.71
CA LEU A 96 -10.86 -3.50 -22.78
C LEU A 96 -12.36 -3.79 -22.64
N CYS A 97 -12.83 -4.11 -21.43
CA CYS A 97 -14.24 -4.34 -21.17
C CYS A 97 -15.09 -3.08 -21.43
N VAL A 98 -14.63 -1.91 -20.99
CA VAL A 98 -15.32 -0.63 -21.21
C VAL A 98 -15.37 -0.29 -22.70
N ALA A 99 -14.26 -0.46 -23.43
CA ALA A 99 -14.21 -0.22 -24.86
C ALA A 99 -15.13 -1.17 -25.64
N GLY A 100 -15.13 -2.47 -25.29
CA GLY A 100 -16.03 -3.46 -25.89
C GLY A 100 -17.50 -3.17 -25.59
N TRP A 101 -17.81 -2.74 -24.36
CA TRP A 101 -19.18 -2.36 -23.98
C TRP A 101 -19.66 -1.12 -24.74
N LEU A 102 -18.82 -0.09 -24.86
CA LEU A 102 -19.13 1.10 -25.66
C LEU A 102 -19.36 0.75 -27.14
N TRP A 103 -18.52 -0.11 -27.71
CA TRP A 103 -18.69 -0.56 -29.09
C TRP A 103 -20.01 -1.31 -29.28
N PHE A 104 -20.34 -2.23 -28.37
CA PHE A 104 -21.59 -2.98 -28.39
C PHE A 104 -22.82 -2.08 -28.23
N ALA A 105 -22.74 -1.05 -27.38
CA ALA A 105 -23.81 -0.09 -27.18
C ALA A 105 -24.03 0.85 -28.38
N VAL A 106 -22.98 1.11 -29.18
CA VAL A 106 -23.06 1.96 -30.39
C VAL A 106 -23.50 1.17 -31.63
N THR A 107 -23.19 -0.13 -31.68
CA THR A 107 -23.54 -1.00 -32.83
C THR A 107 -24.89 -1.69 -32.70
N ARG A 108 -25.63 -1.44 -31.62
CA ARG A 108 -26.97 -1.95 -31.36
C ARG A 108 -27.98 -0.81 -31.36
#